data_AF-A0A3A1XM96-F1
#
_entry.id   AF-A0A3A1XM96-F1
#
_cell.length_a   1.000
_cell.length_b   1.000
_cell.length_c   1.000
_cell.angle_alpha   90.00
_cell.angle_beta   90.00
_cell.angle_gamma   90.00
#
_symmetry.space_group_name_H-M   'P 1'
#
loop_
_entity.id
_entity.type
_entity.pdbx_description
1 polymer ?
#
loop_
_entity_poly.entity_id
_entity_poly.type
_entity_poly.pdbx_seq_one_letter_code
_entity_poly.pdbx_strand_id
1 'polypeptide(L)' 'KKQEDFNAIRPDVDGNEIMQLLHLQPGPIVGEAYKHMLDYRLDNGPVDHDIVVEELQRWYEETYKK' A
#
# COMPACT_ATOMS: atom_id res chain seq x y z
N LYS A 1 -0.86 -20.03 21.31
CA LYS A 1 -1.04 -18.58 21.02
C LYS A 1 0.33 -17.96 20.86
N LYS A 2 0.78 -17.76 19.62
CA LYS A 2 1.95 -16.95 19.26
C LYS A 2 1.76 -16.55 17.80
N GLN A 3 0.91 -15.56 17.60
CA GLN A 3 0.72 -14.88 16.33
C GLN A 3 0.80 -13.38 16.66
N GLU A 4 1.91 -13.00 17.31
CA GLU A 4 2.08 -11.68 17.90
C GLU A 4 3.13 -10.82 17.16
N ASP A 5 3.68 -11.27 16.04
CA ASP A 5 4.75 -10.51 15.34
C ASP A 5 4.46 -10.18 13.87
N PHE A 6 3.35 -10.65 13.29
CA PHE A 6 2.94 -10.22 11.94
C PHE A 6 2.23 -8.86 11.92
N ASN A 7 1.73 -8.39 13.07
CA ASN A 7 0.99 -7.13 13.20
C ASN A 7 1.88 -5.89 13.43
N ALA A 8 3.20 -6.05 13.51
CA ALA A 8 4.11 -4.94 13.79
C ALA A 8 4.50 -4.17 12.52
N ILE A 9 4.54 -4.84 11.37
CA ILE A 9 4.98 -4.24 10.11
C ILE A 9 3.77 -3.54 9.46
N ARG A 10 3.94 -2.25 9.18
CA ARG A 10 2.97 -1.41 8.49
C ARG A 10 3.57 -0.95 7.16
N PRO A 11 2.75 -0.76 6.11
CA PRO A 11 3.20 -0.07 4.92
C PRO A 11 3.62 1.37 5.24
N ASP A 12 4.43 1.95 4.35
CA ASP A 12 4.86 3.35 4.45
C ASP A 12 3.73 4.35 4.20
N VAL A 13 2.70 3.96 3.43
CA VAL A 13 1.47 4.75 3.19
C VAL A 13 0.28 4.15 3.93
N ASP A 14 -0.56 5.00 4.51
CA ASP A 14 -1.82 4.59 5.15
C ASP A 14 -3.05 4.77 4.23
N GLY A 15 -4.21 4.29 4.67
CA GLY A 15 -5.44 4.32 3.88
C GLY A 15 -5.88 5.74 3.47
N ASN A 16 -5.65 6.76 4.30
CA ASN A 16 -5.97 8.14 3.93
C ASN A 16 -5.04 8.65 2.84
N GLU A 17 -3.76 8.35 2.96
CA GLU A 17 -2.75 8.75 1.98
C GLU A 17 -2.99 8.06 0.63
N ILE A 18 -3.31 6.77 0.64
CA ILE A 18 -3.71 6.02 -0.55
C ILE A 18 -4.91 6.68 -1.25
N MET A 19 -5.94 7.06 -0.49
CA MET A 19 -7.11 7.75 -1.05
C MET A 19 -6.74 9.08 -1.69
N GLN A 20 -5.84 9.86 -1.07
CA GLN A 20 -5.37 11.13 -1.62
C GLN A 20 -4.54 10.93 -2.89
N LEU A 21 -3.56 10.02 -2.86
CA LEU A 21 -2.63 9.77 -3.96
C LEU A 21 -3.33 9.20 -5.20
N LEU A 22 -4.28 8.28 -5.01
CA LEU A 22 -5.00 7.63 -6.09
C LEU A 22 -6.34 8.32 -6.43
N HIS A 23 -6.68 9.42 -5.72
CA HIS A 23 -7.94 10.15 -5.87
C HIS A 23 -9.18 9.24 -5.69
N LEU A 24 -9.10 8.31 -4.74
CA LEU A 24 -10.12 7.30 -4.47
C LEU A 24 -11.06 7.71 -3.34
N GLN A 25 -12.30 7.22 -3.43
CA GLN A 25 -13.23 7.22 -2.30
C GLN A 25 -12.97 6.02 -1.39
N PRO A 26 -13.36 6.07 -0.10
CA PRO A 26 -13.24 4.93 0.81
C PRO A 26 -13.99 3.71 0.25
N GLY A 27 -13.29 2.58 0.15
CA GLY A 27 -13.83 1.38 -0.49
C GLY A 27 -12.83 0.22 -0.55
N PRO A 28 -13.22 -0.91 -1.18
CA PRO A 28 -12.40 -2.13 -1.21
C PRO A 28 -11.03 -1.92 -1.86
N ILE A 29 -10.95 -1.08 -2.89
CA ILE A 29 -9.70 -0.75 -3.60
C ILE A 29 -8.64 -0.19 -2.65
N VAL A 30 -9.04 0.63 -1.66
CA VAL A 30 -8.11 1.19 -0.66
C VAL A 30 -7.51 0.07 0.21
N GLY A 31 -8.32 -0.94 0.55
CA GLY A 31 -7.85 -2.12 1.28
C GLY A 31 -6.91 -3.01 0.45
N GLU A 32 -7.18 -3.15 -0.85
CA GLU A 32 -6.30 -3.86 -1.79
C GLU A 32 -4.96 -3.13 -1.95
N ALA A 33 -4.99 -1.81 -2.13
CA ALA A 33 -3.81 -0.96 -2.19
C ALA A 33 -2.98 -1.04 -0.91
N TYR A 34 -3.62 -0.97 0.27
CA TYR A 34 -2.93 -1.09 1.55
C TYR A 34 -2.22 -2.44 1.68
N LYS A 35 -2.87 -3.52 1.22
CA LYS A 35 -2.31 -4.86 1.25
C LYS A 35 -1.11 -4.99 0.30
N HIS A 36 -1.22 -4.49 -0.92
CA HIS A 36 -0.11 -4.41 -1.88
C HIS A 36 1.10 -3.67 -1.28
N MET A 37 0.86 -2.52 -0.66
CA MET A 37 1.93 -1.73 -0.05
C MET A 37 2.56 -2.41 1.17
N LEU A 38 1.80 -3.22 1.91
CA LEU A 38 2.35 -4.03 2.99
C LEU A 38 3.25 -5.14 2.44
N ASP A 39 2.81 -5.85 1.40
CA ASP A 39 3.62 -6.87 0.74
C ASP A 39 4.91 -6.24 0.16
N TYR A 40 4.78 -5.09 -0.52
CA TYR A 40 5.93 -4.34 -1.03
C TYR A 40 6.94 -3.96 0.07
N ARG A 41 6.45 -3.53 1.24
CA ARG A 41 7.30 -3.22 2.41
C ARG A 41 8.01 -4.46 2.97
N LEU A 42 7.37 -5.63 2.93
CA LEU A 42 7.97 -6.88 3.39
C LEU A 42 9.10 -7.34 2.46
N ASP A 43 8.94 -7.16 1.14
CA ASP A 43 9.93 -7.55 0.14
C ASP A 43 11.10 -6.55 0.02
N ASN A 44 10.82 -5.25 0.03
CA ASN A 44 11.81 -4.20 -0.26
C ASN A 44 12.37 -3.54 1.00
N GLY A 45 11.75 -3.77 2.16
CA GLY A 45 12.07 -3.03 3.38
C GLY A 45 11.70 -1.54 3.27
N PRO A 46 12.23 -0.69 4.16
CA PRO A 46 12.04 0.74 4.06
C PRO A 46 12.64 1.35 2.81
N VAL A 47 11.81 2.11 2.11
CA VAL A 47 12.16 2.89 0.93
C VAL A 47 11.69 4.33 1.11
N ASP A 48 12.19 5.23 0.26
CA ASP A 48 11.77 6.62 0.26
C ASP A 48 10.30 6.78 -0.15
N HIS A 49 9.65 7.82 0.39
CA HIS A 49 8.23 8.07 0.14
C HIS A 49 7.90 8.23 -1.35
N ASP A 50 8.76 8.90 -2.14
CA ASP A 50 8.54 9.01 -3.59
C ASP A 50 8.48 7.64 -4.27
N ILE A 51 9.36 6.70 -3.90
CA ILE A 51 9.38 5.33 -4.45
C ILE A 51 8.09 4.56 -4.07
N VAL A 52 7.65 4.74 -2.83
CA VAL A 52 6.38 4.17 -2.32
C VAL A 52 5.19 4.67 -3.14
N VAL A 53 5.15 5.96 -3.43
CA VAL A 53 4.09 6.59 -4.22
C VAL A 53 4.12 6.12 -5.68
N GLU A 54 5.31 6.04 -6.28
CA GLU A 54 5.49 5.54 -7.65
C GLU A 54 4.99 4.09 -7.78
N GLU A 55 5.35 3.21 -6.85
CA GLU A 55 4.88 1.82 -6.86
C GLU A 55 3.36 1.72 -6.65
N LEU A 56 2.80 2.50 -5.71
CA LEU A 56 1.35 2.53 -5.49
C LEU A 56 0.59 2.93 -6.75
N GLN A 57 1.04 4.00 -7.43
CA GLN A 57 0.43 4.47 -8.68
C GLN A 57 0.57 3.41 -9.77
N ARG A 58 1.79 2.89 -9.97
CA ARG A 58 2.07 1.86 -10.98
C ARG A 58 1.16 0.64 -10.79
N TRP A 59 1.09 0.07 -9.59
CA TRP A 59 0.23 -1.07 -9.29
C TRP A 59 -1.24 -0.77 -9.59
N TYR A 60 -1.71 0.41 -9.19
CA TYR A 60 -3.10 0.82 -9.41
C TYR A 60 -3.41 0.93 -10.92
N GLU A 61 -2.50 1.50 -11.70
CA GLU A 61 -2.64 1.59 -13.15
C GLU A 61 -2.61 0.23 -13.84
N GLU A 62 -1.68 -0.66 -13.46
CA GLU A 62 -1.57 -2.01 -13.99
C GLU A 62 -2.82 -2.86 -13.67
N THR A 63 -3.43 -2.65 -12.50
CA THR A 63 -4.56 -3.46 -12.02
C THR A 63 -5.91 -2.94 -12.54
N TYR A 64 -6.13 -1.61 -12.57
CA TYR A 64 -7.46 -1.02 -12.79
C TYR A 64 -7.59 -0.12 -14.02
N LYS A 65 -6.50 0.38 -14.63
CA LYS A 65 -6.57 1.29 -15.80
C LYS A 65 -6.36 0.60 -17.15
N LYS A 66 -6.53 -0.73 -17.21
CA LYS A 66 -6.33 -1.52 -18.43
C LYS A 66 -7.30 -1.18 -19.56
#